data_AF-A0A1C4NCG5-F1
#
_entry.id   AF-A0A1C4NCG5-F1
#
_cell.length_a   1.000
_cell.length_b   1.000
_cell.length_c   1.000
_cell.angle_alpha   90.00
_cell.angle_beta   90.00
_cell.angle_gamma   90.00
#
_symmetry.space_group_name_H-M   'P 1'
#
loop_
_entity.id
_entity.type
_entity.pdbx_description
1 polymer ?
#
loop_
_entity_poly.entity_id
_entity_poly.type
_entity_poly.pdbx_seq_one_letter_code
_entity_poly.pdbx_strand_id
1 'polypeptide(L)'
;MRRGDVRQDDGTWVGLSLDVQDRRLPGLCVLMVGARLLVSRLSWPVLLAVVGEQLQGVDFWRTDEYRSFVPPLRADVGRALAGSPERWAHRFARYLGDAPDGPLHDGRWLLSGESPLPRWRQAGTSHAEYWSSMLVEGHPDGYIDWFFHSGSWEVLPLRPMPGADDSRVKAYRRQAREGTLPPVLDLRGEVARAGPP
;
A
#
# COMPACT_ATOMS: atom_id res chain seq x y z
N MET A 1 -6.28 -14.68 14.53
CA MET A 1 -6.34 -14.66 13.05
C MET A 1 -6.06 -16.05 12.50
N ARG A 2 -7.01 -16.64 11.78
CA ARG A 2 -6.85 -17.92 11.08
C ARG A 2 -6.38 -17.67 9.65
N ARG A 3 -5.65 -18.61 9.05
CA ARG A 3 -5.08 -18.51 7.70
C ARG A 3 -5.47 -19.73 6.88
N GLY A 4 -5.77 -19.55 5.60
CA GLY A 4 -6.04 -20.64 4.68
C GLY A 4 -5.58 -20.32 3.27
N ASP A 5 -4.82 -21.23 2.66
CA ASP A 5 -4.41 -21.09 1.26
C ASP A 5 -5.64 -21.16 0.35
N VAL A 6 -5.68 -20.26 -0.63
CA VAL A 6 -6.68 -20.25 -1.69
C VAL A 6 -6.02 -20.79 -2.95
N ARG A 7 -6.60 -21.84 -3.50
CA ARG A 7 -6.15 -22.49 -4.74
C ARG A 7 -7.28 -22.48 -5.77
N GLN A 8 -6.91 -22.42 -7.05
CA GLN A 8 -7.81 -22.70 -8.16
C GLN A 8 -8.12 -24.20 -8.25
N ASP A 9 -9.10 -24.57 -9.07
CA ASP A 9 -9.54 -25.95 -9.28
C ASP A 9 -8.40 -26.87 -9.80
N ASP A 10 -7.41 -26.29 -10.48
CA ASP A 10 -6.21 -26.99 -10.97
C ASP A 10 -5.11 -27.16 -9.90
N GLY A 11 -5.35 -26.67 -8.67
CA GLY A 11 -4.40 -26.69 -7.56
C GLY A 11 -3.42 -25.51 -7.53
N THR A 12 -3.47 -24.59 -8.49
CA THR A 12 -2.61 -23.40 -8.54
C THR A 12 -2.91 -22.47 -7.36
N TRP A 13 -1.87 -22.06 -6.62
CA TRP A 13 -2.01 -21.09 -5.53
C TRP A 13 -2.33 -19.71 -6.09
N VAL A 14 -3.39 -19.08 -5.57
CA VAL A 14 -3.82 -17.73 -6.00
C VAL A 14 -3.82 -16.71 -4.87
N GLY A 15 -3.81 -17.15 -3.62
CA GLY A 15 -3.77 -16.23 -2.50
C GLY A 15 -3.80 -16.88 -1.13
N LEU A 16 -3.73 -16.04 -0.11
CA LEU A 16 -3.85 -16.41 1.29
C LEU A 16 -5.04 -15.68 1.91
N SER A 17 -6.04 -16.44 2.36
CA SER A 17 -7.16 -15.89 3.12
C SER A 17 -6.77 -15.72 4.58
N LEU A 18 -7.17 -14.58 5.17
CA LEU A 18 -7.00 -14.29 6.59
C LEU A 18 -8.38 -14.03 7.20
N ASP A 19 -8.74 -14.80 8.21
CA ASP A 19 -9.95 -14.58 9.01
C ASP A 19 -9.52 -13.90 10.32
N VAL A 20 -9.87 -12.62 10.43
CA VAL A 20 -9.53 -11.75 11.55
C VAL A 20 -10.75 -11.63 12.45
N GLN A 21 -10.52 -11.88 13.74
CA GLN A 21 -11.51 -11.77 14.81
C GLN A 21 -10.84 -11.01 15.97
N ASP A 22 -11.65 -10.44 16.85
CA ASP A 22 -11.24 -9.68 18.04
C ASP A 22 -10.42 -8.40 17.74
N ARG A 23 -10.61 -7.81 16.56
CA ARG A 23 -10.04 -6.55 16.10
C ARG A 23 -11.10 -5.66 15.45
N ARG A 24 -12.04 -5.16 16.26
CA ARG A 24 -13.21 -4.39 15.77
C ARG A 24 -12.85 -3.17 14.93
N LEU A 25 -11.75 -2.49 15.27
CA LEU A 25 -11.30 -1.30 14.56
C LEU A 25 -9.86 -1.48 14.09
N PRO A 26 -9.53 -1.03 12.87
CA PRO A 26 -8.16 -1.08 12.39
C PRO A 26 -7.29 -0.04 13.11
N GLY A 27 -6.04 -0.42 13.37
CA GLY A 27 -5.05 0.48 13.94
C GLY A 27 -4.58 1.53 12.93
N LEU A 28 -4.53 1.23 11.63
CA LEU A 28 -4.33 2.22 10.58
C LEU A 28 -5.63 2.36 9.81
N CYS A 29 -6.26 3.53 9.88
CA CYS A 29 -7.59 3.75 9.30
C CYS A 29 -7.69 5.06 8.55
N VAL A 30 -8.63 5.10 7.61
CA VAL A 30 -9.04 6.29 6.88
C VAL A 30 -10.41 6.70 7.40
N LEU A 31 -10.52 7.93 7.88
CA LEU A 31 -11.72 8.54 8.40
C LEU A 31 -12.10 9.72 7.50
N MET A 32 -13.39 9.89 7.23
CA MET A 32 -13.90 10.99 6.41
C MET A 32 -15.09 11.63 7.10
N VAL A 33 -15.11 12.96 7.15
CA VAL A 33 -16.25 13.75 7.62
C VAL A 33 -16.43 14.94 6.67
N GLY A 34 -17.51 14.91 5.89
CA GLY A 34 -17.73 15.88 4.81
C GLY A 34 -16.55 15.88 3.83
N ALA A 35 -15.99 17.06 3.55
CA ALA A 35 -14.83 17.24 2.67
C ALA A 35 -13.48 16.92 3.35
N ARG A 36 -13.45 16.54 4.64
CA ARG A 36 -12.20 16.32 5.37
C ARG A 36 -11.88 14.85 5.49
N LEU A 37 -10.63 14.50 5.22
CA LEU A 37 -10.08 13.16 5.35
C LEU A 37 -8.96 13.16 6.39
N LEU A 38 -8.94 12.11 7.21
CA LEU A 38 -7.89 11.83 8.18
C LEU A 38 -7.41 10.40 7.98
N VAL A 39 -6.11 10.21 7.79
CA VAL A 39 -5.47 8.91 8.01
C VAL A 39 -4.89 8.94 9.40
N SER A 40 -5.24 7.97 10.25
CA SER A 40 -4.71 7.87 11.60
C SER A 40 -4.12 6.49 11.86
N ARG A 41 -3.04 6.48 12.65
CA ARG A 41 -2.41 5.31 13.23
C ARG A 41 -2.72 5.29 14.72
N LEU A 42 -3.65 4.44 15.15
CA LEU A 42 -4.30 4.45 16.45
C LEU A 42 -4.90 5.86 16.66
N SER A 43 -4.48 6.56 17.70
CA SER A 43 -4.88 7.93 17.98
C SER A 43 -3.95 8.99 17.37
N TRP A 44 -2.92 8.59 16.62
CA TRP A 44 -1.94 9.50 16.04
C TRP A 44 -2.36 9.89 14.62
N PRO A 45 -2.61 11.18 14.33
CA PRO A 45 -2.88 11.61 12.97
C PRO A 45 -1.64 11.39 12.10
N VAL A 46 -1.82 10.83 10.91
CA VAL A 46 -0.76 10.56 9.93
C VAL A 46 -0.88 11.50 8.74
N LEU A 47 -2.09 11.67 8.22
CA LEU A 47 -2.41 12.55 7.09
C LEU A 47 -3.69 13.30 7.40
N LEU A 48 -3.66 14.61 7.26
CA LEU A 48 -4.84 15.46 7.23
C LEU A 48 -5.05 15.88 5.79
N ALA A 49 -6.29 15.87 5.31
CA ALA A 49 -6.61 16.24 3.95
C ALA A 49 -7.98 16.92 3.87
N VAL A 50 -8.13 17.82 2.91
CA VAL A 50 -9.40 18.48 2.61
C VAL A 50 -9.62 18.51 1.10
N VAL A 51 -10.79 18.03 0.68
CA VAL A 51 -11.24 18.11 -0.70
C VAL A 51 -11.63 19.56 -1.00
N GLY A 52 -11.10 20.12 -2.08
CA GLY A 52 -11.42 21.48 -2.52
C GLY A 52 -12.90 21.63 -2.88
N GLU A 53 -13.46 22.83 -2.70
CA GLU A 53 -14.89 23.09 -2.87
C GLU A 53 -15.41 22.78 -4.28
N GLN A 54 -14.61 23.03 -5.32
CA GLN A 54 -15.00 22.73 -6.70
C GLN A 54 -14.63 21.29 -7.11
N LEU A 55 -14.28 20.44 -6.15
CA LEU A 55 -13.96 19.02 -6.35
C LEU A 55 -12.85 18.83 -7.40
N GLN A 56 -11.86 19.74 -7.40
CA GLN A 56 -10.74 19.67 -8.33
C GLN A 56 -9.53 18.89 -7.79
N GLY A 57 -9.51 18.61 -6.49
CA GLY A 57 -8.37 17.98 -5.84
C GLY A 57 -8.43 18.03 -4.32
N VAL A 58 -7.31 17.69 -3.71
CA VAL A 58 -7.17 17.52 -2.27
C VAL A 58 -5.90 18.20 -1.78
N ASP A 59 -6.04 19.20 -0.93
CA ASP A 59 -4.94 19.72 -0.12
C ASP A 59 -4.66 18.74 1.01
N PHE A 60 -3.38 18.48 1.29
CA PHE A 60 -3.01 17.59 2.38
C PHE A 60 -1.88 18.16 3.24
N TRP A 61 -1.79 17.62 4.45
CA TRP A 61 -0.70 17.81 5.39
C TRP A 61 -0.32 16.45 6.00
N ARG A 62 0.92 16.04 5.81
CA ARG A 62 1.49 14.84 6.43
C ARG A 62 2.12 15.16 7.77
N THR A 63 2.00 14.21 8.68
CA THR A 63 2.79 14.17 9.89
C THR A 63 3.91 13.15 9.73
N ASP A 64 4.98 13.31 10.51
CA ASP A 64 6.05 12.30 10.60
C ASP A 64 5.69 11.10 11.51
N GLU A 65 4.40 10.92 11.82
CA GLU A 65 3.93 9.85 12.73
C GLU A 65 3.67 8.51 12.04
N TYR A 66 3.74 8.46 10.70
CA TYR A 66 3.62 7.20 9.99
C TYR A 66 4.79 6.26 10.34
N ARG A 67 4.44 5.04 10.75
CA ARG A 67 5.36 3.92 10.89
C ARG A 67 4.80 2.77 10.07
N SER A 68 5.66 2.14 9.27
CA SER A 68 5.24 1.02 8.43
C SER A 68 5.07 -0.22 9.30
N PHE A 69 3.90 -0.85 9.21
CA PHE A 69 3.61 -2.16 9.84
C PHE A 69 4.39 -3.30 9.17
N VAL A 70 4.99 -3.07 7.99
CA VAL A 70 5.98 -3.96 7.39
C VAL A 70 7.37 -3.49 7.81
N PRO A 71 8.10 -4.24 8.66
CA PRO A 71 9.45 -3.86 9.04
C PRO A 71 10.38 -3.87 7.82
N PRO A 72 11.48 -3.09 7.84
CA PRO A 72 12.47 -3.09 6.76
C PRO A 72 12.93 -4.51 6.42
N LEU A 73 12.67 -4.93 5.18
CA LEU A 73 13.00 -6.27 4.71
C LEU A 73 14.51 -6.39 4.48
N ARG A 74 15.12 -7.32 5.20
CA ARG A 74 16.55 -7.63 5.08
C ARG A 74 16.82 -8.49 3.83
N ALA A 75 18.03 -8.38 3.29
CA ALA A 75 18.41 -9.03 2.04
C ALA A 75 18.45 -10.56 2.11
N ASP A 76 18.76 -11.12 3.28
CA ASP A 76 18.71 -12.55 3.57
C ASP A 76 17.28 -13.10 3.48
N VAL A 77 16.30 -12.38 4.03
CA VAL A 77 14.87 -12.72 3.90
C VAL A 77 14.44 -12.65 2.44
N GLY A 78 14.86 -11.58 1.72
CA GLY A 78 14.62 -11.42 0.29
C GLY A 78 15.06 -12.64 -0.51
N ARG A 79 16.30 -13.09 -0.28
CA ARG A 79 16.89 -14.28 -0.91
C ARG A 79 16.18 -15.59 -0.53
N ALA A 80 15.87 -15.79 0.76
CA ALA A 80 15.25 -17.02 1.24
C ALA A 80 13.85 -17.25 0.65
N LEU A 81 13.11 -16.18 0.37
CA LEU A 81 11.72 -16.22 -0.10
C LEU A 81 11.59 -15.90 -1.60
N ALA A 82 12.70 -15.71 -2.31
CA ALA A 82 12.70 -15.33 -3.72
C ALA A 82 11.85 -16.29 -4.58
N GLY A 83 11.10 -15.71 -5.52
CA GLY A 83 10.28 -16.46 -6.49
C GLY A 83 9.05 -17.17 -5.92
N SER A 84 8.68 -16.96 -4.64
CA SER A 84 7.53 -17.64 -4.03
C SER A 84 6.52 -16.66 -3.43
N PRO A 85 5.48 -16.28 -4.20
CA PRO A 85 4.40 -15.42 -3.73
C PRO A 85 3.70 -15.97 -2.48
N GLU A 86 3.48 -17.28 -2.41
CA GLU A 86 2.90 -17.97 -1.25
C GLU A 86 3.72 -17.74 0.03
N ARG A 87 5.03 -17.98 -0.03
CA ARG A 87 5.92 -17.76 1.14
C ARG A 87 5.95 -16.29 1.56
N TRP A 88 5.89 -15.37 0.60
CA TRP A 88 5.74 -13.93 0.89
C TRP A 88 4.40 -13.59 1.52
N ALA A 89 3.29 -14.15 1.05
CA ALA A 89 1.98 -13.93 1.61
C ALA A 89 1.91 -14.37 3.07
N HIS A 90 2.44 -15.57 3.39
CA HIS A 90 2.53 -16.05 4.78
C HIS A 90 3.42 -15.15 5.66
N ARG A 91 4.50 -14.58 5.09
CA ARG A 91 5.36 -13.63 5.79
C ARG A 91 4.64 -12.31 6.07
N PHE A 92 3.96 -11.73 5.09
CA PHE A 92 3.18 -10.51 5.26
C PHE A 92 2.00 -10.71 6.21
N ALA A 93 1.32 -11.85 6.14
CA ALA A 93 0.27 -12.21 7.10
C ALA A 93 0.79 -12.19 8.53
N ARG A 94 2.05 -12.62 8.77
CA ARG A 94 2.67 -12.49 10.09
C ARG A 94 2.87 -11.03 10.49
N TYR A 95 3.43 -10.18 9.63
CA TYR A 95 3.61 -8.75 9.95
C TYR A 95 2.28 -8.03 10.21
N LEU A 96 1.26 -8.30 9.39
CA LEU A 96 -0.08 -7.77 9.57
C LEU A 96 -0.71 -8.24 10.90
N GLY A 97 -0.50 -9.51 11.26
CA GLY A 97 -0.93 -10.07 12.53
C GLY A 97 -0.20 -9.48 13.73
N ASP A 98 1.09 -9.19 13.62
CA ASP A 98 1.91 -8.72 14.73
C ASP A 98 1.83 -7.19 14.95
N ALA A 99 1.28 -6.44 13.99
CA ALA A 99 1.16 -4.98 14.04
C ALA A 99 -0.22 -4.52 14.57
N PRO A 100 -0.34 -4.09 15.84
CA PRO A 100 -1.61 -3.60 16.39
C PRO A 100 -2.04 -2.26 15.78
N ASP A 101 -1.09 -1.49 15.26
CA ASP A 101 -1.28 -0.23 14.56
C ASP A 101 -1.41 -0.40 13.04
N GLY A 102 -1.64 -1.63 12.58
CA GLY A 102 -1.83 -2.00 11.19
C GLY A 102 -3.28 -1.89 10.70
N PRO A 103 -3.52 -2.18 9.41
CA PRO A 103 -4.82 -2.02 8.76
C PRO A 103 -5.83 -3.13 9.10
N LEU A 104 -5.39 -4.22 9.73
CA LEU A 104 -6.24 -5.38 9.97
C LEU A 104 -7.35 -5.05 10.97
N HIS A 105 -8.58 -5.34 10.56
CA HIS A 105 -9.77 -5.35 11.40
C HIS A 105 -10.59 -6.61 11.11
N ASP A 106 -11.61 -6.83 11.94
CA ASP A 106 -12.52 -7.98 11.86
C ASP A 106 -13.06 -8.19 10.45
N GLY A 107 -13.08 -9.45 10.02
CA GLY A 107 -13.55 -9.84 8.70
C GLY A 107 -12.56 -10.71 7.93
N ARG A 108 -12.90 -10.95 6.67
CA ARG A 108 -12.11 -11.78 5.76
C ARG A 108 -11.25 -10.90 4.86
N TRP A 109 -9.95 -11.17 4.87
CA TRP A 109 -8.98 -10.53 4.01
C TRP A 109 -8.40 -11.55 3.03
N LEU A 110 -7.99 -11.07 1.85
CA LEU A 110 -7.29 -11.86 0.85
C LEU A 110 -5.96 -11.19 0.50
N LEU A 111 -4.86 -11.90 0.68
CA LEU A 111 -3.57 -11.54 0.11
C LEU A 111 -3.43 -12.27 -1.23
N SER A 112 -3.54 -11.53 -2.33
CA SER A 112 -3.36 -12.06 -3.70
C SER A 112 -1.95 -11.78 -4.21
N GLY A 113 -1.44 -12.68 -5.05
CA GLY A 113 -0.19 -12.47 -5.79
C GLY A 113 -0.35 -11.58 -7.03
N GLU A 114 -1.58 -11.24 -7.41
CA GLU A 114 -1.85 -10.40 -8.58
C GLU A 114 -1.88 -8.92 -8.19
N SER A 115 -1.11 -8.10 -8.92
CA SER A 115 -1.26 -6.65 -8.87
C SER A 115 -2.16 -6.22 -10.01
N PRO A 116 -3.37 -5.72 -9.74
CA PRO A 116 -4.27 -5.19 -10.76
C PRO A 116 -3.94 -3.72 -11.09
N LEU A 117 -2.75 -3.21 -10.70
CA LEU A 117 -2.30 -1.89 -11.16
C LEU A 117 -2.18 -1.96 -12.68
N PRO A 118 -3.03 -1.20 -13.42
CA PRO A 118 -3.04 -1.28 -14.86
C PRO A 118 -1.66 -0.92 -15.38
N ARG A 119 -1.07 -1.82 -16.18
CA ARG A 119 0.20 -1.59 -16.88
C ARG A 119 0.03 -0.62 -18.07
N TRP A 120 -0.82 0.39 -17.92
CA TRP A 120 -1.01 1.42 -18.93
C TRP A 120 0.19 2.35 -18.87
N ARG A 121 1.17 2.03 -19.71
CA ARG A 121 2.36 2.84 -19.96
C ARG A 121 2.18 3.47 -21.33
N GLN A 122 2.30 4.79 -21.42
CA GLN A 122 2.40 5.46 -22.71
C GLN A 122 3.62 4.91 -23.48
N ALA A 123 3.46 4.64 -24.77
CA ALA A 123 4.54 4.14 -25.59
C ALA A 123 5.66 5.19 -25.67
N GLY A 124 6.78 4.97 -24.96
CA GLY A 124 7.96 5.85 -24.98
C GLY A 124 8.56 6.14 -23.59
N THR A 125 7.74 6.32 -22.56
CA THR A 125 8.16 6.70 -21.20
C THR A 125 8.88 5.56 -20.49
N SER A 126 10.07 5.68 -19.89
CA SER A 126 10.69 4.52 -19.20
C SER A 126 9.86 4.02 -18.00
N HIS A 127 10.04 2.78 -17.53
CA HIS A 127 9.31 2.29 -16.35
C HIS A 127 9.61 3.13 -15.09
N ALA A 128 10.86 3.55 -14.93
CA ALA A 128 11.28 4.40 -13.81
C ALA A 128 10.65 5.79 -13.89
N GLU A 129 10.60 6.38 -15.08
CA GLU A 129 9.97 7.68 -15.32
C GLU A 129 8.47 7.63 -15.06
N TYR A 130 7.77 6.60 -15.56
CA TYR A 130 6.35 6.39 -15.29
C TYR A 130 6.07 6.29 -13.78
N TRP A 131 6.81 5.46 -13.04
CA TRP A 131 6.58 5.36 -11.60
C TRP A 131 6.98 6.61 -10.83
N SER A 132 7.96 7.36 -11.32
CA SER A 132 8.35 8.63 -10.69
C SER A 132 7.26 9.69 -10.88
N SER A 133 6.59 9.73 -12.04
CA SER A 133 5.49 10.68 -12.28
C SER A 133 4.21 10.35 -11.50
N MET A 134 4.08 9.13 -10.97
CA MET A 134 2.94 8.72 -10.14
C MET A 134 3.10 9.11 -8.67
N LEU A 135 4.27 9.62 -8.26
CA LEU A 135 4.50 10.03 -6.88
C LEU A 135 3.97 11.44 -6.65
N VAL A 136 3.11 11.59 -5.66
CA VAL A 136 2.66 12.91 -5.21
C VAL A 136 3.82 13.63 -4.51
N GLU A 137 4.17 14.81 -5.03
CA GLU A 137 5.24 15.65 -4.50
C GLU A 137 4.81 16.45 -3.25
N GLY A 138 5.76 17.19 -2.68
CA GLY A 138 5.59 17.94 -1.43
C GLY A 138 5.97 17.11 -0.21
N HIS A 139 6.22 17.78 0.91
CA HIS A 139 6.28 17.26 2.29
C HIS A 139 6.66 18.45 3.22
N PRO A 140 5.92 18.73 4.31
CA PRO A 140 4.78 17.97 4.84
C PRO A 140 3.48 18.18 4.06
N ASP A 141 3.31 19.33 3.42
CA ASP A 141 2.13 19.71 2.66
C ASP A 141 2.26 19.48 1.15
N GLY A 142 1.13 19.59 0.45
CA GLY A 142 1.04 19.50 -0.99
C GLY A 142 -0.41 19.37 -1.45
N TYR A 143 -0.57 19.17 -2.75
CA TYR A 143 -1.86 19.14 -3.41
C TYR A 143 -1.95 17.94 -4.37
N ILE A 144 -3.08 17.25 -4.34
CA ILE A 144 -3.42 16.18 -5.28
C ILE A 144 -4.43 16.75 -6.27
N ASP A 145 -4.04 16.82 -7.54
CA ASP A 145 -4.91 17.27 -8.63
C ASP A 145 -5.55 16.04 -9.31
N TRP A 146 -6.87 15.92 -9.22
CA TRP A 146 -7.59 14.77 -9.79
C TRP A 146 -7.51 14.69 -11.32
N PHE A 147 -7.15 15.79 -11.98
CA PHE A 147 -7.02 15.87 -13.43
C PHE A 147 -5.59 15.65 -13.94
N PHE A 148 -4.57 15.69 -13.07
CA PHE A 148 -3.17 15.60 -13.49
C PHE A 148 -2.85 14.31 -14.26
N HIS A 149 -3.41 13.17 -13.82
CA HIS A 149 -3.36 11.90 -14.56
C HIS A 149 -4.72 11.47 -15.12
N SER A 150 -5.59 12.41 -15.46
CA SER A 150 -6.92 12.17 -16.04
C SER A 150 -7.77 11.16 -15.23
N GLY A 151 -7.77 11.29 -13.90
CA GLY A 151 -8.49 10.37 -13.01
C GLY A 151 -7.83 8.99 -12.83
N SER A 152 -6.57 8.82 -13.24
CA SER A 152 -5.76 7.65 -12.85
C SER A 152 -5.37 7.73 -11.38
N TRP A 153 -4.86 6.62 -10.83
CA TRP A 153 -4.38 6.57 -9.45
C TRP A 153 -3.04 7.31 -9.30
N GLU A 154 -2.73 7.75 -8.09
CA GLU A 154 -1.41 8.28 -7.72
C GLU A 154 -0.93 7.60 -6.43
N VAL A 155 0.37 7.65 -6.19
CA VAL A 155 1.01 7.11 -4.99
C VAL A 155 1.39 8.27 -4.09
N LEU A 156 0.67 8.45 -2.99
CA LEU A 156 1.00 9.42 -1.94
C LEU A 156 1.93 8.78 -0.90
N PRO A 157 3.22 9.19 -0.83
CA PRO A 157 4.12 8.66 0.18
C PRO A 157 3.80 9.25 1.55
N LEU A 158 3.45 8.40 2.52
CA LEU A 158 3.22 8.80 3.92
C LEU A 158 4.51 9.09 4.69
N ARG A 159 5.67 8.96 4.05
CA ARG A 159 6.99 9.31 4.57
C ARG A 159 7.79 10.03 3.50
N PRO A 160 8.78 10.84 3.88
CA PRO A 160 9.79 11.33 2.95
C PRO A 160 10.37 10.17 2.11
N MET A 161 10.39 10.35 0.80
CA MET A 161 10.97 9.38 -0.11
C MET A 161 12.51 9.44 -0.02
N PRO A 162 13.21 8.30 0.06
CA PRO A 162 14.66 8.28 0.07
C PRO A 162 15.21 8.83 -1.24
N GLY A 163 16.38 9.48 -1.17
CA GLY A 163 17.09 9.99 -2.33
C GLY A 163 17.54 8.85 -3.26
N ALA A 164 17.71 9.16 -4.55
CA ALA A 164 18.12 8.17 -5.55
C ALA A 164 19.49 7.51 -5.25
N ASP A 165 20.33 8.18 -4.47
CA ASP A 165 21.66 7.73 -4.08
C ASP A 165 21.76 7.11 -2.68
N ASP A 166 20.65 7.04 -1.97
CA ASP A 166 20.62 6.45 -0.63
C ASP A 166 21.04 4.98 -0.68
N SER A 167 21.77 4.57 0.36
CA SER A 167 22.27 3.19 0.50
C SER A 167 21.15 2.15 0.39
N ARG A 168 19.97 2.47 0.92
CA ARG A 168 18.77 1.63 0.83
C ARG A 168 18.27 1.45 -0.60
N VAL A 169 18.25 2.52 -1.41
CA VAL A 169 17.83 2.46 -2.82
C VAL A 169 18.85 1.65 -3.63
N LYS A 170 20.15 1.86 -3.38
CA LYS A 170 21.23 1.06 -4.01
C LYS A 170 21.11 -0.43 -3.68
N ALA A 171 20.79 -0.76 -2.42
CA ALA A 171 20.57 -2.15 -2.01
C ALA A 171 19.37 -2.80 -2.72
N TYR A 172 18.24 -2.08 -2.85
CA TYR A 172 17.08 -2.60 -3.59
C TYR A 172 17.36 -2.74 -5.09
N ARG A 173 18.08 -1.80 -5.72
CA ARG A 173 18.51 -1.95 -7.13
C ARG A 173 19.37 -3.21 -7.32
N ARG A 174 20.24 -3.52 -6.36
CA ARG A 174 21.02 -4.76 -6.39
C ARG A 174 20.13 -6.00 -6.28
N GLN A 175 19.22 -6.04 -5.31
CA GLN A 175 18.28 -7.16 -5.15
C GLN A 175 17.40 -7.37 -6.38
N ALA A 176 16.96 -6.28 -7.04
CA ALA A 176 16.19 -6.35 -8.28
C ALA A 176 16.98 -7.03 -9.41
N ARG A 177 18.26 -6.67 -9.59
CA ARG A 177 19.15 -7.32 -10.56
C ARG A 177 19.42 -8.79 -10.23
N GLU A 178 19.46 -9.13 -8.95
CA GLU A 178 19.65 -10.50 -8.46
C GLU A 178 18.34 -11.33 -8.45
N GLY A 179 17.19 -10.74 -8.81
CA GLY A 179 15.89 -11.43 -8.78
C GLY A 179 15.36 -11.74 -7.37
N THR A 180 15.86 -11.02 -6.35
CA THR A 180 15.59 -11.28 -4.92
C THR A 180 14.85 -10.12 -4.24
N LEU A 181 14.41 -9.13 -5.03
CA LEU A 181 13.66 -7.98 -4.53
C LEU A 181 12.34 -8.45 -3.92
N PRO A 182 12.04 -8.06 -2.67
CA PRO A 182 10.75 -8.37 -2.07
C PRO A 182 9.58 -7.75 -2.86
N PRO A 183 8.42 -8.42 -2.92
CA PRO A 183 7.21 -7.84 -3.48
C PRO A 183 6.72 -6.65 -2.62
N VAL A 184 5.92 -5.79 -3.25
CA VAL A 184 5.22 -4.70 -2.58
C VAL A 184 3.87 -5.21 -2.09
N LEU A 185 3.51 -4.88 -0.85
CA LEU A 185 2.18 -5.10 -0.31
C LEU A 185 1.33 -3.86 -0.58
N ASP A 186 0.29 -4.03 -1.40
CA ASP A 186 -0.74 -3.03 -1.69
C ASP A 186 -2.02 -3.41 -0.92
N LEU A 187 -2.59 -2.47 -0.18
CA LEU A 187 -3.80 -2.67 0.61
C LEU A 187 -4.97 -1.99 -0.07
N ARG A 188 -6.03 -2.75 -0.29
CA ARG A 188 -7.24 -2.27 -0.95
C ARG A 188 -8.43 -2.50 -0.05
N GLY A 189 -9.21 -1.45 0.13
CA GLY A 189 -10.58 -1.56 0.63
C GLY A 189 -11.51 -1.59 -0.57
N GLU A 190 -12.38 -2.60 -0.66
CA GLU A 190 -13.58 -2.45 -1.46
C GLU A 190 -14.53 -1.53 -0.68
N VAL A 191 -14.71 -0.31 -1.19
CA VAL A 191 -15.86 0.48 -0.76
C VAL A 191 -17.07 -0.21 -1.39
N ALA A 192 -17.83 -0.95 -0.58
CA ALA A 192 -19.13 -1.43 -1.00
C ALA A 192 -19.91 -0.20 -1.49
N ARG A 193 -20.14 -0.10 -2.81
CA ARG A 193 -21.02 0.91 -3.37
C ARG A 193 -22.38 0.64 -2.73
N ALA A 194 -22.79 1.48 -1.78
CA ALA A 194 -24.19 1.54 -1.41
C ALA A 194 -24.94 1.81 -2.72
N GLY A 195 -25.77 0.84 -3.13
CA GLY A 195 -26.68 1.05 -4.26
C GLY A 195 -27.53 2.29 -3.99
N PRO A 196 -27.98 3.00 -5.04
CA PRO A 196 -28.89 4.12 -4.85
C PRO A 196 -30.17 3.63 -4.13
N PRO A 197 -30.84 4.52 -3.36
CA PRO A 197 -32.06 4.21 -2.62
C PRO A 197 -33.21 3.75 -3.53
#